data_AF-A0A6J6JCZ6-F1
#
_entry.id   AF-A0A6J6JCZ6-F1
#
_cell.length_a   1.000
_cell.length_b   1.000
_cell.length_c   1.000
_cell.angle_alpha   90.00
_cell.angle_beta   90.00
_cell.angle_gamma   90.00
#
_symmetry.space_group_name_H-M   'P 1'
#
loop_
_entity.id
_entity.type
_entity.pdbx_description
1 polymer ?
#
loop_
_entity_poly.entity_id
_entity_poly.type
_entity_poly.pdbx_seq_one_letter_code
_entity_poly.pdbx_strand_id
1 'polypeptide(L)'
;MNLVEVSALTFAVQSFVTLLVIMDPPGATPIFLALVSDKTPKERVRLAWQAAAVSLVVITSFALFGQFVLEYMNVSMEALQAAGGLLLLYVSLQLLTGRIEEIDASTNKNVALVPLGTPLLAGPGAIVATMIFVKQVDSTSLAIGLIAAIVAVHIIIALALMASTRILAVIKDAGVTLVARIAGLLLAAIAVQMLVDAIKVLSA
;
A
#
# COMPACT_ATOMS: atom_id res chain seq x y z
N MET A 1 -27.82 3.65 -31.58
CA MET A 1 -28.07 3.91 -30.16
C MET A 1 -26.93 3.30 -29.35
N ASN A 2 -26.31 4.14 -28.52
CA ASN A 2 -25.05 3.97 -27.81
C ASN A 2 -24.95 2.70 -26.96
N LEU A 3 -23.89 1.93 -27.20
CA LEU A 3 -23.38 0.93 -26.28
C LEU A 3 -21.85 1.13 -26.25
N VAL A 4 -21.35 1.49 -25.07
CA VAL A 4 -19.91 1.59 -24.71
C VAL A 4 -19.17 2.86 -25.17
N GLU A 5 -19.71 4.03 -24.85
CA GLU A 5 -18.83 5.01 -24.20
C GLU A 5 -18.77 4.57 -22.74
N VAL A 6 -17.65 4.04 -22.27
CA VAL A 6 -17.45 3.87 -20.84
C VAL A 6 -17.54 5.28 -20.25
N SER A 7 -18.68 5.60 -19.65
CA SER A 7 -18.86 6.91 -19.02
C SER A 7 -17.71 7.11 -18.04
N ALA A 8 -17.15 8.32 -18.01
CA ALA A 8 -16.07 8.65 -17.09
C ALA A 8 -16.42 8.31 -15.64
N LEU A 9 -17.71 8.32 -15.30
CA LEU A 9 -18.21 7.84 -14.02
C LEU A 9 -18.01 6.33 -13.83
N THR A 10 -18.34 5.50 -14.82
CA THR A 10 -18.15 4.04 -14.76
C THR A 10 -16.67 3.69 -14.62
N PHE A 11 -15.80 4.36 -15.38
CA PHE A 11 -14.34 4.18 -15.28
C PHE A 11 -13.80 4.63 -13.91
N ALA A 12 -14.25 5.78 -13.41
CA ALA A 12 -13.87 6.26 -12.08
C ALA A 12 -14.31 5.30 -10.97
N VAL A 13 -15.54 4.78 -11.04
CA VAL A 13 -16.04 3.79 -10.07
C VAL A 13 -15.25 2.48 -10.16
N GLN A 14 -14.96 2.00 -11.38
CA GLN A 14 -14.18 0.77 -11.57
C GLN A 14 -12.77 0.91 -11.00
N SER A 15 -12.05 1.97 -11.37
CA SER A 15 -10.71 2.24 -10.85
C SER A 15 -10.71 2.43 -9.33
N PHE A 16 -11.69 3.16 -8.79
CA PHE A 16 -11.88 3.32 -7.36
C PHE A 16 -12.07 1.98 -6.64
N VAL A 17 -13.01 1.15 -7.09
CA VAL A 17 -13.30 -0.15 -6.45
C VAL A 17 -12.09 -1.07 -6.55
N THR A 18 -11.46 -1.15 -7.73
CA THR A 18 -10.27 -1.99 -7.92
C THR A 18 -9.13 -1.56 -6.99
N LEU A 19 -8.80 -0.27 -6.94
CA LEU A 19 -7.73 0.23 -6.08
C LEU A 19 -8.08 0.06 -4.60
N LEU A 20 -9.32 0.29 -4.19
CA LEU A 20 -9.76 0.11 -2.81
C LEU A 20 -9.61 -1.35 -2.35
N VAL A 21 -9.99 -2.30 -3.20
CA VAL A 21 -9.86 -3.74 -2.91
C VAL A 21 -8.40 -4.16 -2.86
N ILE A 22 -7.58 -3.71 -3.82
CA ILE A 22 -6.16 -4.08 -3.88
C ILE A 22 -5.37 -3.50 -2.70
N MET A 23 -5.64 -2.24 -2.33
CA MET A 23 -4.91 -1.56 -1.25
C MET A 23 -5.39 -1.98 0.16
N ASP A 24 -6.53 -2.67 0.25
CA ASP A 24 -7.07 -3.30 1.46
C ASP A 24 -6.84 -2.52 2.77
N PRO A 25 -7.48 -1.34 2.95
CA PRO A 25 -7.36 -0.57 4.19
C PRO A 25 -7.69 -1.39 5.47
N PRO A 26 -8.70 -2.28 5.47
CA PRO A 26 -8.94 -3.19 6.59
C PRO A 26 -7.75 -4.12 6.89
N GLY A 27 -7.14 -4.75 5.87
CA GLY A 27 -5.96 -5.60 6.03
C GLY A 27 -4.70 -4.83 6.45
N ALA A 28 -4.55 -3.59 6.00
CA ALA A 28 -3.45 -2.69 6.39
C ALA A 28 -3.55 -2.23 7.86
N THR A 29 -4.73 -2.28 8.46
CA THR A 29 -4.99 -1.81 9.82
C THR A 29 -4.18 -2.54 10.91
N PRO A 30 -4.27 -3.88 11.09
CA PRO A 30 -3.51 -4.57 12.14
C PRO A 30 -2.00 -4.38 11.98
N ILE A 31 -1.54 -4.22 10.74
CA ILE A 31 -0.14 -3.98 10.39
C ILE A 31 0.30 -2.60 10.85
N PHE A 32 -0.48 -1.57 10.50
CA PHE A 32 -0.25 -0.22 10.96
C PHE A 32 -0.22 -0.13 12.48
N LEU A 33 -1.20 -0.75 13.16
CA LEU A 33 -1.27 -0.74 14.62
C LEU A 33 -0.08 -1.40 15.29
N ALA A 34 0.44 -2.49 14.73
CA ALA A 34 1.65 -3.13 15.21
C ALA A 34 2.87 -2.18 15.13
N LEU A 35 2.99 -1.45 14.03
CA LEU A 35 4.12 -0.56 13.74
C LEU A 35 4.08 0.77 14.52
N VAL A 36 2.91 1.19 15.01
CA VAL A 36 2.76 2.44 15.79
C VAL A 36 2.41 2.18 17.26
N SER A 37 2.62 0.95 17.71
CA SER A 37 2.22 0.48 19.03
C SER A 37 2.89 1.22 20.18
N ASP A 38 4.14 1.63 20.01
CA ASP A 38 4.96 2.38 20.97
C ASP A 38 4.71 3.92 20.92
N LYS A 39 3.94 4.40 19.94
CA LYS A 39 3.71 5.85 19.72
C LYS A 39 2.48 6.37 20.47
N THR A 40 2.46 7.67 20.76
CA THR A 40 1.31 8.33 21.41
C THR A 40 0.10 8.43 20.48
N PRO A 41 -1.15 8.56 20.99
CA PRO A 41 -2.34 8.67 20.15
C PRO A 41 -2.29 9.80 19.11
N LYS A 42 -1.68 10.94 19.44
CA LYS A 42 -1.51 12.06 18.51
C LYS A 42 -0.52 11.72 17.40
N GLU A 43 0.58 11.06 17.73
CA GLU A 43 1.57 10.60 16.74
C GLU A 43 0.98 9.54 15.83
N ARG A 44 0.20 8.59 16.36
CA ARG A 44 -0.47 7.56 15.54
C ARG A 44 -1.37 8.19 14.48
N VAL A 45 -2.18 9.20 14.82
CA VAL A 45 -3.02 9.91 13.84
C VAL A 45 -2.18 10.63 12.78
N ARG A 46 -1.07 11.26 13.19
CA ARG A 46 -0.15 11.91 12.25
C ARG A 46 0.50 10.89 11.31
N LEU A 47 0.93 9.74 11.83
CA LEU A 47 1.53 8.65 11.07
C LEU A 47 0.53 8.01 10.10
N ALA A 48 -0.75 7.89 10.47
CA ALA A 48 -1.80 7.41 9.57
C ALA A 48 -1.93 8.32 8.33
N TRP A 49 -1.99 9.64 8.53
CA TRP A 49 -1.99 10.61 7.45
C TRP A 49 -0.71 10.57 6.61
N GLN A 50 0.45 10.46 7.27
CA GLN A 50 1.73 10.38 6.57
C GLN A 50 1.84 9.11 5.72
N ALA A 51 1.42 7.95 6.24
CA ALA A 51 1.42 6.69 5.49
C ALA A 51 0.53 6.79 4.24
N ALA A 52 -0.69 7.31 4.38
CA ALA A 52 -1.59 7.54 3.26
C ALA A 52 -1.02 8.57 2.25
N ALA A 53 -0.42 9.66 2.73
CA ALA A 53 0.18 10.67 1.87
C ALA A 53 1.41 10.15 1.10
N VAL A 54 2.27 9.36 1.74
CA VAL A 54 3.41 8.71 1.07
C VAL A 54 2.92 7.73 0.02
N SER A 55 1.93 6.91 0.36
CA SER A 55 1.30 6.00 -0.60
C SER A 55 0.76 6.77 -1.81
N LEU A 56 0.07 7.89 -1.58
CA LEU A 56 -0.46 8.73 -2.64
C LEU A 56 0.65 9.27 -3.54
N VAL A 57 1.73 9.78 -2.96
CA VAL A 57 2.89 10.28 -3.70
C VAL A 57 3.52 9.17 -4.54
N VAL A 58 3.69 7.97 -4.00
CA VAL A 58 4.27 6.83 -4.73
C VAL A 58 3.35 6.42 -5.88
N ILE A 59 2.05 6.20 -5.62
CA ILE A 59 1.07 5.82 -6.64
C ILE A 59 0.98 6.87 -7.73
N THR A 60 0.90 8.15 -7.40
CA THR A 60 0.87 9.24 -8.39
C THR A 60 2.18 9.32 -9.17
N SER A 61 3.34 9.12 -8.52
CA SER A 61 4.64 9.12 -9.22
C SER A 61 4.72 8.00 -10.26
N PHE A 62 4.28 6.79 -9.91
CA PHE A 62 4.22 5.67 -10.85
C PHE A 62 3.13 5.84 -11.90
N ALA A 63 2.00 6.48 -11.57
CA ALA A 63 0.98 6.82 -12.54
C ALA A 63 1.52 7.75 -13.64
N LEU A 64 2.35 8.74 -13.27
CA LEU A 64 2.89 9.73 -14.20
C LEU A 64 4.14 9.23 -14.93
N PHE A 65 5.05 8.56 -14.22
CA PHE A 65 6.40 8.26 -14.71
C PHE A 65 6.75 6.78 -14.71
N GLY A 66 5.91 5.91 -14.12
CA GLY A 66 6.27 4.53 -13.82
C GLY A 66 6.67 3.73 -15.05
N GLN A 67 5.96 3.91 -16.17
CA GLN A 67 6.28 3.19 -17.40
C GLN A 67 7.65 3.63 -17.96
N PHE A 68 7.89 4.93 -18.02
CA PHE A 68 9.16 5.49 -18.49
C PHE A 68 10.35 5.03 -17.63
N VAL A 69 10.20 5.07 -16.30
CA VAL A 69 11.26 4.64 -15.37
C VAL A 69 11.59 3.17 -15.55
N LEU A 70 10.57 2.31 -15.63
CA LEU A 70 10.75 0.87 -15.80
C LEU A 70 11.40 0.52 -17.15
N GLU A 71 10.95 1.15 -18.24
CA GLU A 71 11.54 0.97 -19.57
C GLU A 71 13.00 1.45 -19.62
N TYR A 72 13.29 2.63 -19.06
CA TYR A 72 14.65 3.16 -19.01
C TYR A 72 15.62 2.24 -18.25
N MET A 73 15.15 1.66 -17.14
CA MET A 73 15.95 0.74 -16.32
C MET A 73 15.97 -0.69 -16.86
N ASN A 74 15.21 -1.01 -17.92
CA ASN A 74 14.97 -2.38 -18.39
C ASN A 74 14.49 -3.31 -17.27
N VAL A 75 13.60 -2.80 -16.40
CA VAL A 75 13.01 -3.54 -15.28
C VAL A 75 11.56 -3.86 -15.61
N SER A 76 11.19 -5.14 -15.48
CA SER A 76 9.81 -5.56 -15.70
C SER A 76 8.92 -5.24 -14.48
N MET A 77 7.60 -5.19 -14.69
CA MET A 77 6.63 -4.98 -13.60
C MET A 77 6.72 -6.12 -12.55
N GLU A 78 6.97 -7.33 -13.02
CA GLU A 78 7.12 -8.54 -12.22
C GLU A 78 8.37 -8.47 -11.35
N ALA A 79 9.49 -7.96 -11.89
CA ALA A 79 10.72 -7.76 -11.13
C ALA A 79 10.52 -6.73 -10.00
N LEU A 80 9.80 -5.63 -10.28
CA LEU A 80 9.41 -4.67 -9.24
C LEU A 80 8.50 -5.32 -8.19
N GLN A 81 7.56 -6.17 -8.62
CA GLN A 81 6.68 -6.92 -7.73
C GLN A 81 7.44 -7.87 -6.82
N ALA A 82 8.40 -8.62 -7.36
CA ALA A 82 9.26 -9.51 -6.58
C ALA A 82 10.10 -8.73 -5.57
N ALA A 83 10.70 -7.61 -5.96
CA ALA A 83 11.47 -6.76 -5.06
C ALA A 83 10.61 -6.20 -3.91
N GLY A 84 9.40 -5.72 -4.21
CA GLY A 84 8.44 -5.28 -3.20
C GLY A 84 8.02 -6.41 -2.26
N GLY A 85 7.81 -7.62 -2.80
CA GLY A 85 7.54 -8.83 -2.02
C GLY A 85 8.67 -9.16 -1.05
N LEU A 86 9.94 -9.12 -1.49
CA LEU A 86 11.09 -9.34 -0.61
C LEU A 86 11.16 -8.33 0.54
N LEU A 87 10.89 -7.06 0.27
CA LEU A 87 10.88 -6.03 1.30
C LEU A 87 9.76 -6.26 2.33
N LEU A 88 8.55 -6.64 1.88
CA LEU A 88 7.45 -6.99 2.78
C LEU A 88 7.77 -8.24 3.61
N LEU A 89 8.41 -9.26 3.02
CA LEU A 89 8.83 -10.46 3.74
C LEU A 89 9.85 -10.12 4.83
N TYR A 90 10.79 -9.21 4.54
CA TYR A 90 11.75 -8.76 5.54
C TYR A 90 11.05 -8.07 6.74
N VAL A 91 10.12 -7.17 6.47
CA VAL A 91 9.31 -6.48 7.49
C VAL A 91 8.45 -7.47 8.28
N SER A 92 7.85 -8.44 7.60
CA SER A 92 7.00 -9.44 8.22
C SER A 92 7.77 -10.32 9.20
N LEU A 93 8.99 -10.72 8.84
CA LEU A 93 9.86 -11.49 9.73
C LEU A 93 10.26 -10.69 10.98
N GLN A 94 10.44 -9.38 10.87
CA GLN A 94 10.70 -8.52 12.02
C GLN A 94 9.51 -8.41 12.96
N LEU A 95 8.29 -8.29 12.42
CA LEU A 95 7.04 -8.32 13.19
C LEU A 95 6.89 -9.64 13.96
N LEU A 96 7.23 -10.77 13.32
CA LEU A 96 7.16 -12.10 13.94
C LEU A 96 8.21 -12.31 15.04
N THR A 97 9.42 -11.79 14.83
CA THR A 97 10.56 -11.95 15.74
C THR A 97 10.64 -10.88 16.82
N GLY A 98 9.81 -9.84 16.75
CA GLY A 98 9.80 -8.72 17.71
C GLY A 98 10.98 -7.76 17.55
N ARG A 99 11.60 -7.67 16.37
CA ARG A 99 12.83 -6.89 16.11
C ARG A 99 12.61 -5.52 15.45
N ILE A 100 11.40 -4.97 15.50
CA ILE A 100 11.11 -3.67 14.87
C ILE A 100 11.96 -2.54 15.47
N GLU A 101 12.29 -2.62 16.76
CA GLU A 101 13.04 -1.61 17.50
C GLU A 101 14.48 -1.40 16.99
N GLU A 102 15.11 -2.41 16.36
CA GLU A 102 16.49 -2.29 15.86
C GLU A 102 16.63 -1.35 14.65
N ILE A 103 15.54 -1.10 13.88
CA ILE A 103 15.54 -0.11 12.79
C ILE A 103 15.40 1.31 13.36
N ASP A 104 14.55 1.51 14.37
CA ASP A 104 14.26 2.83 14.96
C ASP A 104 15.46 3.38 15.76
N ALA A 105 16.25 2.51 16.41
CA ALA A 105 17.40 2.91 17.22
C ALA A 105 18.63 3.39 16.41
N SER A 106 18.78 2.97 15.16
CA SER A 106 19.91 3.36 14.30
C SER A 106 19.61 4.59 13.43
N THR A 107 18.34 4.93 13.23
CA THR A 107 17.91 5.99 12.31
C THR A 107 16.91 6.91 12.99
N ASN A 108 17.41 8.02 13.55
CA ASN A 108 16.65 9.08 14.24
C ASN A 108 15.67 9.87 13.31
N LYS A 109 15.10 9.24 12.27
CA LYS A 109 14.28 9.85 11.21
C LYS A 109 13.14 8.91 10.80
N ASN A 110 11.91 9.26 11.15
CA ASN A 110 10.65 8.83 10.50
C ASN A 110 10.67 7.42 9.88
N VAL A 111 11.06 6.38 10.63
CA VAL A 111 11.12 4.98 10.15
C VAL A 111 9.74 4.46 9.77
N ALA A 112 8.67 5.11 10.23
CA ALA A 112 7.32 4.87 9.75
C ALA A 112 7.06 5.23 8.26
N LEU A 113 8.01 5.84 7.54
CA LEU A 113 7.85 6.15 6.11
C LEU A 113 8.19 4.95 5.19
N VAL A 114 9.09 4.07 5.64
CA VAL A 114 9.58 2.91 4.87
C VAL A 114 9.53 1.72 5.82
N PRO A 115 8.37 1.04 5.95
CA PRO A 115 7.69 0.32 4.86
C PRO A 115 6.17 0.55 4.76
N LEU A 116 5.59 1.44 5.59
CA LEU A 116 4.15 1.66 5.64
C LEU A 116 3.60 2.29 4.35
N GLY A 117 4.29 3.28 3.80
CA GLY A 117 3.85 3.97 2.59
C GLY A 117 4.24 3.26 1.30
N THR A 118 5.47 2.74 1.22
CA THR A 118 6.10 2.30 -0.03
C THR A 118 5.70 0.87 -0.44
N PRO A 119 6.00 -0.21 0.32
CA PRO A 119 5.55 -1.54 -0.07
C PRO A 119 4.18 -1.94 0.49
N LEU A 120 3.75 -1.42 1.66
CA LEU A 120 2.51 -1.88 2.29
C LEU A 120 1.26 -1.26 1.63
N LEU A 121 1.20 0.06 1.51
CA LEU A 121 0.04 0.76 0.95
C LEU A 121 0.17 1.00 -0.56
N ALA A 122 1.31 1.51 -1.03
CA ALA A 122 1.62 1.63 -2.45
C ALA A 122 2.31 0.38 -3.02
N GLY A 123 1.85 -0.80 -2.59
CA GLY A 123 2.43 -2.06 -3.04
C GLY A 123 2.38 -2.22 -4.57
N PRO A 124 3.21 -3.10 -5.15
CA PRO A 124 3.33 -3.27 -6.59
C PRO A 124 2.00 -3.66 -7.27
N GLY A 125 1.08 -4.35 -6.57
CA GLY A 125 -0.27 -4.60 -7.11
C GLY A 125 -1.06 -3.31 -7.35
N ALA A 126 -1.00 -2.35 -6.42
CA ALA A 126 -1.64 -1.04 -6.57
C ALA A 126 -0.94 -0.19 -7.64
N ILE A 127 0.40 -0.26 -7.73
CA ILE A 127 1.19 0.38 -8.79
C ILE A 127 0.78 -0.16 -10.17
N VAL A 128 0.80 -1.49 -10.35
CA VAL A 128 0.46 -2.15 -11.62
C VAL A 128 -0.99 -1.85 -12.01
N ALA A 129 -1.94 -1.98 -11.09
CA ALA A 129 -3.34 -1.64 -11.35
C ALA A 129 -3.49 -0.18 -11.77
N THR A 130 -2.83 0.75 -11.07
CA THR A 130 -2.84 2.17 -11.44
C THR A 130 -2.27 2.38 -12.85
N MET A 131 -1.14 1.76 -13.18
CA MET A 131 -0.53 1.86 -14.50
C MET A 131 -1.41 1.28 -15.61
N ILE A 132 -2.15 0.19 -15.34
CA ILE A 132 -3.13 -0.37 -16.28
C ILE A 132 -4.25 0.65 -16.54
N PHE A 133 -4.78 1.30 -15.50
CA PHE A 133 -5.79 2.33 -15.68
C PHE A 133 -5.25 3.56 -16.41
N VAL A 134 -4.01 3.98 -16.12
CA VAL A 134 -3.36 5.09 -16.86
C VAL A 134 -3.29 4.79 -18.35
N LYS A 135 -2.97 3.56 -18.75
CA LYS A 135 -2.93 3.15 -20.17
C LYS A 135 -4.30 3.20 -20.87
N GLN A 136 -5.40 3.19 -20.10
CA GLN A 136 -6.77 3.26 -20.63
C GLN A 136 -7.29 4.70 -20.70
N VAL A 137 -6.56 5.68 -20.15
CA VAL A 137 -6.95 7.09 -20.19
C VAL A 137 -6.71 7.64 -21.60
N ASP A 138 -7.77 7.85 -22.35
CA ASP A 138 -7.77 8.41 -23.71
C ASP A 138 -8.33 9.84 -23.79
N SER A 139 -8.89 10.34 -22.68
CA SER A 139 -9.58 11.62 -22.62
C SER A 139 -9.44 12.28 -21.25
N THR A 140 -9.56 13.61 -21.21
CA THR A 140 -9.44 14.40 -19.99
C THR A 140 -10.47 13.99 -18.92
N SER A 141 -11.66 13.56 -19.33
CA SER A 141 -12.71 13.09 -18.41
C SER A 141 -12.31 11.79 -17.71
N LEU A 142 -11.70 10.83 -18.41
CA LEU A 142 -11.15 9.62 -17.80
C LEU A 142 -9.98 9.94 -16.88
N ALA A 143 -9.10 10.88 -17.27
CA ALA A 143 -7.98 11.32 -16.44
C ALA A 143 -8.47 11.90 -15.10
N ILE A 144 -9.47 12.79 -15.14
CA ILE A 144 -10.10 13.36 -13.94
C ILE A 144 -10.74 12.24 -13.10
N GLY A 145 -11.41 11.28 -13.75
CA GLY A 145 -12.00 10.12 -13.08
C GLY A 145 -10.98 9.28 -12.31
N LEU A 146 -9.82 8.98 -12.92
CA LEU A 146 -8.75 8.24 -12.28
C LEU A 146 -8.13 9.02 -11.11
N ILE A 147 -7.87 10.32 -11.29
CA ILE A 147 -7.33 11.16 -10.22
C ILE A 147 -8.30 11.20 -9.03
N ALA A 148 -9.59 11.37 -9.30
CA ALA A 148 -10.61 11.36 -8.26
C ALA A 148 -10.67 10.01 -7.52
N ALA A 149 -10.58 8.89 -8.26
CA ALA A 149 -10.52 7.55 -7.68
C ALA A 149 -9.30 7.37 -6.77
N ILE A 150 -8.10 7.70 -7.24
CA ILE A 150 -6.85 7.60 -6.46
C ILE A 150 -6.95 8.43 -5.18
N VAL A 151 -7.38 9.69 -5.28
CA VAL A 151 -7.53 10.57 -4.10
C VAL A 151 -8.56 10.03 -3.13
N ALA A 152 -9.72 9.59 -3.61
CA ALA A 152 -10.79 9.05 -2.77
C ALA A 152 -10.34 7.79 -2.00
N VAL A 153 -9.63 6.85 -2.64
CA VAL A 153 -9.08 5.66 -1.98
C VAL A 153 -8.08 6.05 -0.89
N HIS A 154 -7.20 7.00 -1.14
CA HIS A 154 -6.21 7.44 -0.14
C HIS A 154 -6.85 8.16 1.04
N ILE A 155 -7.95 8.89 0.83
CA ILE A 155 -8.75 9.45 1.93
C ILE A 155 -9.33 8.31 2.78
N ILE A 156 -9.90 7.27 2.16
CA ILE A 156 -10.45 6.12 2.88
C ILE A 156 -9.36 5.40 3.67
N ILE A 157 -8.17 5.21 3.10
CA ILE A 157 -7.02 4.62 3.79
C ILE A 157 -6.66 5.46 5.02
N ALA A 158 -6.49 6.78 4.86
CA ALA A 158 -6.17 7.66 5.97
C ALA A 158 -7.22 7.56 7.10
N LEU A 159 -8.52 7.59 6.74
CA LEU A 159 -9.61 7.47 7.70
C LEU A 159 -9.64 6.10 8.39
N ALA A 160 -9.42 5.00 7.67
CA ALA A 160 -9.37 3.66 8.23
C ALA A 160 -8.22 3.51 9.23
N LEU A 161 -7.02 3.97 8.86
CA LEU A 161 -5.85 3.96 9.74
C LEU A 161 -6.00 4.90 10.94
N MET A 162 -6.68 6.03 10.79
CA MET A 162 -7.02 6.90 11.92
C MET A 162 -8.05 6.26 12.84
N ALA A 163 -9.09 5.63 12.30
CA ALA A 163 -10.11 4.97 13.10
C ALA A 163 -9.51 3.83 13.92
N SER A 164 -8.52 3.14 13.37
CA SER A 164 -7.85 2.04 14.04
C SER A 164 -7.00 2.47 15.24
N THR A 165 -6.54 3.73 15.33
CA THR A 165 -5.79 4.21 16.51
C THR A 165 -6.63 4.15 17.79
N ARG A 166 -7.96 4.14 17.68
CA ARG A 166 -8.88 3.95 18.82
C ARG A 166 -8.92 2.50 19.30
N ILE A 167 -8.67 1.54 18.42
CA ILE A 167 -8.66 0.10 18.74
C ILE A 167 -7.50 -0.21 19.69
N LEU A 168 -6.31 0.37 19.45
CA LEU A 168 -5.15 0.21 20.34
C LEU A 168 -5.38 0.75 21.75
N ALA A 169 -6.26 1.73 21.95
CA ALA A 169 -6.54 2.25 23.29
C ALA A 169 -7.28 1.23 24.18
N VAL A 170 -7.86 0.19 23.58
CA VAL A 170 -8.58 -0.91 24.26
C VAL A 170 -7.66 -2.13 24.46
N ILE A 171 -6.60 -2.25 23.65
CA ILE A 171 -5.71 -3.41 23.62
C ILE A 171 -4.52 -3.18 24.56
N LYS A 172 -4.34 -4.05 25.56
CA LYS A 172 -3.18 -4.06 26.47
C LYS A 172 -1.92 -4.60 25.76
N ASP A 173 -0.73 -4.43 26.34
CA ASP A 173 0.57 -4.82 25.75
C ASP A 173 0.64 -6.26 25.20
N ALA A 174 0.01 -7.22 25.89
CA ALA A 174 -0.10 -8.60 25.42
C ALA A 174 -0.89 -8.72 24.10
N GLY A 175 -1.96 -7.94 23.94
CA GLY A 175 -2.74 -7.90 22.72
C GLY A 175 -2.02 -7.15 21.58
N VAL A 176 -1.22 -6.15 21.90
CA VAL A 176 -0.33 -5.48 20.92
C VAL A 176 0.63 -6.49 20.31
N THR A 177 1.29 -7.30 21.15
CA THR A 177 2.21 -8.35 20.72
C THR A 177 1.52 -9.38 19.84
N LEU A 178 0.30 -9.80 20.22
CA LEU A 178 -0.50 -10.74 19.42
C LEU A 178 -0.86 -10.16 18.05
N VAL A 179 -1.34 -8.91 18.00
CA VAL A 179 -1.69 -8.21 16.76
C VAL A 179 -0.46 -8.07 15.86
N ALA A 180 0.71 -7.74 16.42
CA ALA A 180 1.96 -7.66 15.66
C ALA A 180 2.35 -9.01 15.04
N ARG A 181 2.20 -10.11 15.78
CA ARG A 181 2.48 -11.45 15.24
C ARG A 181 1.49 -11.87 14.16
N ILE A 182 0.20 -11.61 14.35
CA ILE A 182 -0.82 -11.90 13.34
C ILE A 182 -0.57 -11.07 12.07
N ALA A 183 -0.30 -9.77 12.22
CA ALA A 183 0.08 -8.90 11.11
C ALA A 183 1.30 -9.46 10.39
N GLY A 184 2.38 -9.80 11.12
CA GLY A 184 3.58 -10.42 10.55
C GLY A 184 3.29 -11.70 9.77
N LEU A 185 2.39 -12.58 10.24
CA LEU A 185 1.99 -13.78 9.49
C LEU A 185 1.26 -13.40 8.18
N LEU A 186 0.37 -12.41 8.22
CA LEU A 186 -0.37 -11.95 7.05
C LEU A 186 0.55 -11.29 6.00
N LEU A 187 1.46 -10.39 6.42
CA LEU A 187 2.43 -9.79 5.48
C LEU A 187 3.32 -10.86 4.86
N ALA A 188 3.78 -11.84 5.64
CA ALA A 188 4.62 -12.91 5.11
C ALA A 188 3.89 -13.68 4.01
N ALA A 189 2.62 -14.00 4.23
CA ALA A 189 1.78 -14.67 3.24
C ALA A 189 1.60 -13.82 1.96
N ILE A 190 1.29 -12.53 2.11
CA ILE A 190 1.13 -11.60 0.98
C ILE A 190 2.45 -11.47 0.20
N ALA A 191 3.56 -11.31 0.91
CA ALA A 191 4.89 -11.19 0.32
C ALA A 191 5.28 -12.44 -0.49
N VAL A 192 5.04 -13.64 0.06
CA VAL A 192 5.28 -14.89 -0.64
C VAL A 192 4.37 -15.02 -1.86
N GLN A 193 3.09 -14.65 -1.75
CA GLN A 193 2.17 -14.66 -2.89
C GLN A 193 2.65 -13.74 -4.02
N MET A 194 3.09 -12.52 -3.69
CA MET A 194 3.64 -11.58 -4.67
C MET A 194 4.87 -12.14 -5.39
N LEU A 195 5.76 -12.82 -4.66
CA LEU A 195 6.92 -13.50 -5.25
C LEU A 195 6.52 -14.63 -6.18
N VAL A 196 5.57 -15.48 -5.76
CA VAL A 196 5.06 -16.59 -6.57
C VAL A 196 4.46 -16.07 -7.88
N ASP A 197 3.64 -15.03 -7.82
CA ASP A 197 2.99 -14.47 -9.00
C ASP A 197 4.00 -13.83 -9.95
N ALA A 198 4.99 -13.10 -9.43
CA ALA A 198 6.08 -12.55 -10.23
C ALA A 198 6.92 -13.65 -10.90
N ILE A 199 7.32 -14.69 -10.15
CA ILE A 199 8.12 -15.80 -10.67
C ILE A 199 7.36 -16.56 -11.75
N LYS A 200 6.07 -16.85 -11.55
CA LYS A 200 5.24 -17.54 -12.55
C LYS A 200 5.26 -16.82 -13.90
N VAL A 201 5.09 -15.50 -13.89
CA VAL A 201 5.10 -14.69 -15.12
C VAL A 201 6.50 -14.62 -15.73
N LEU A 202 7.55 -14.49 -14.91
CA LEU A 202 8.94 -14.44 -15.40
C LEU A 202 9.46 -15.78 -15.95
N SER A 203 8.89 -16.90 -15.48
CA SER A 203 9.27 -18.26 -15.89
C SER A 203 8.47 -18.80 -17.07
N ALA A 204 7.43 -18.09 -17.50
CA ALA A 204 6.56 -18.45 -18.62
C ALA A 204 7.15 -17.96 -19.95
#